data_AF-A0A7K2PCC1-F1
#
_entry.id   AF-A0A7K2PCC1-F1
#
_cell.length_a   1.000
_cell.length_b   1.000
_cell.length_c   1.000
_cell.angle_alpha   90.00
_cell.angle_beta   90.00
_cell.angle_gamma   90.00
#
_symmetry.space_group_name_H-M   'P 1'
#
loop_
_entity.id
_entity.type
_entity.pdbx_description
1 polymer ?
#
loop_
_entity_poly.entity_id
_entity_poly.type
_entity_poly.pdbx_seq_one_letter_code
_entity_poly.pdbx_strand_id
1 'polypeptide(L)'
;MTDPHAILITEDAQVVSVNLPADQEHFAEYAAALLRCDLVEHVGLATGLHLWLNEEGIGQAPRNFLATRFVQSFPGGQPGLVVHGPLLITGHGDEHVEPLDGSDYRALAMALRELARHP
;
A
#
# COMPACT_ATOMS: atom_id res chain seq x y z
N MET A 1 9.38 -14.15 -16.95
CA MET A 1 8.90 -14.36 -15.57
C MET A 1 8.09 -13.14 -15.22
N THR A 2 6.77 -13.27 -15.15
CA THR A 2 5.83 -12.23 -14.71
C THR A 2 6.09 -12.00 -13.24
N ASP A 3 6.75 -10.91 -12.94
CA ASP A 3 7.30 -10.62 -11.64
C ASP A 3 6.19 -9.89 -10.83
N PRO A 4 5.59 -10.53 -9.83
CA PRO A 4 4.35 -10.08 -9.21
C PRO A 4 4.65 -9.11 -8.06
N HIS A 5 4.51 -7.81 -8.30
CA HIS A 5 5.05 -6.83 -7.34
C HIS A 5 4.00 -5.86 -6.82
N ALA A 6 3.32 -6.24 -5.75
CA ALA A 6 2.73 -5.29 -4.82
C ALA A 6 3.51 -5.31 -3.49
N ILE A 7 3.38 -4.24 -2.71
CA ILE A 7 3.98 -4.15 -1.37
C ILE A 7 2.86 -4.02 -0.35
N LEU A 8 2.88 -4.89 0.66
CA LEU A 8 2.07 -4.75 1.85
C LEU A 8 2.96 -4.24 2.99
N ILE A 9 2.57 -3.10 3.55
CA ILE A 9 3.03 -2.70 4.87
C ILE A 9 2.04 -3.29 5.87
N THR A 10 2.48 -4.29 6.64
CA THR A 10 1.62 -4.95 7.62
C THR A 10 1.32 -4.01 8.80
N GLU A 11 0.34 -4.39 9.62
CA GLU A 11 -0.05 -3.65 10.83
C GLU A 11 1.11 -3.47 11.82
N ASP A 12 2.02 -4.46 11.90
CA ASP A 12 3.24 -4.43 12.71
C ASP A 12 4.44 -3.79 11.98
N ALA A 13 4.18 -3.00 10.93
CA ALA A 13 5.17 -2.24 10.16
C ALA A 13 6.24 -3.10 9.44
N GLN A 14 5.92 -4.34 9.09
CA GLN A 14 6.77 -5.14 8.20
C GLN A 14 6.48 -4.82 6.74
N VAL A 15 7.51 -4.90 5.90
CA VAL A 15 7.41 -4.66 4.45
C VAL A 15 7.45 -6.01 3.73
N VAL A 16 6.30 -6.45 3.23
CA VAL A 16 6.08 -7.77 2.63
C VAL A 16 5.75 -7.62 1.15
N SER A 17 6.31 -8.51 0.33
CA SER A 17 5.97 -8.62 -1.09
C SER A 17 4.68 -9.41 -1.24
N VAL A 18 3.77 -8.95 -2.08
CA VAL A 18 2.50 -9.60 -2.32
C VAL A 18 2.26 -9.76 -3.82
N ASN A 19 1.76 -10.92 -4.20
CA ASN A 19 1.38 -11.18 -5.57
C ASN A 19 0.02 -10.56 -5.85
N LEU A 20 -0.11 -9.87 -6.98
CA LEU A 20 -1.43 -9.46 -7.46
C LEU A 20 -2.17 -10.67 -8.03
N PRO A 21 -3.50 -10.75 -7.89
CA PRO A 21 -4.30 -11.78 -8.54
C PRO A 21 -4.24 -11.63 -10.07
N ALA A 22 -4.42 -12.74 -10.78
CA ALA A 22 -4.50 -12.71 -12.25
C ALA A 22 -5.80 -12.06 -12.73
N ASP A 23 -6.88 -12.22 -11.94
CA ASP A 23 -8.16 -11.54 -12.17
C ASP A 23 -8.16 -10.20 -11.43
N GLN A 24 -8.31 -9.12 -12.20
CA GLN A 24 -8.35 -7.74 -11.71
C GLN A 24 -9.77 -7.22 -11.52
N GLU A 25 -10.79 -7.94 -12.02
CA GLU A 25 -12.20 -7.53 -11.93
C GLU A 25 -12.67 -7.41 -10.46
N HIS A 26 -12.15 -8.28 -9.60
CA HIS A 26 -12.50 -8.37 -8.18
C HIS A 26 -11.37 -7.88 -7.26
N PHE A 27 -10.50 -6.97 -7.75
CA PHE A 27 -9.32 -6.55 -6.99
C PHE A 27 -9.67 -5.90 -5.64
N ALA A 28 -10.77 -5.13 -5.56
CA ALA A 28 -11.19 -4.52 -4.31
C ALA A 28 -11.50 -5.56 -3.22
N GLU A 29 -12.13 -6.69 -3.58
CA GLU A 29 -12.39 -7.80 -2.65
C GLU A 29 -11.10 -8.47 -2.20
N TYR A 30 -10.15 -8.64 -3.12
CA TYR A 30 -8.81 -9.13 -2.81
C TYR A 30 -8.08 -8.20 -1.83
N ALA A 31 -8.09 -6.90 -2.08
CA ALA A 31 -7.50 -5.90 -1.22
C ALA A 31 -8.16 -5.90 0.17
N ALA A 32 -9.50 -5.95 0.22
CA ALA A 32 -10.27 -6.02 1.46
C ALA A 32 -9.89 -7.26 2.29
N ALA A 33 -9.79 -8.43 1.67
CA ALA A 33 -9.36 -9.66 2.32
C ALA A 33 -7.92 -9.57 2.86
N LEU A 34 -7.00 -8.97 2.09
CA LEU A 34 -5.61 -8.80 2.49
C LEU A 34 -5.46 -7.80 3.66
N LEU A 35 -6.23 -6.71 3.62
CA LEU A 35 -6.26 -5.66 4.64
C LEU A 35 -7.13 -6.03 5.86
N ARG A 36 -7.90 -7.13 5.76
CA ARG A 36 -8.82 -7.64 6.78
C ARG A 36 -9.91 -6.62 7.16
N CYS A 37 -10.55 -6.05 6.15
CA CYS A 37 -11.63 -5.08 6.32
C CYS A 37 -12.81 -5.37 5.38
N ASP A 38 -13.94 -4.73 5.64
CA ASP A 38 -15.13 -4.83 4.79
C ASP A 38 -15.12 -3.75 3.70
N LEU A 39 -14.59 -2.56 4.01
CA LEU A 39 -14.45 -1.45 3.07
C LEU A 39 -12.99 -1.03 2.87
N VAL A 40 -12.62 -0.83 1.61
CA VAL A 40 -11.30 -0.35 1.21
C VAL A 40 -11.38 1.06 0.66
N GLU A 41 -10.53 1.94 1.18
CA GLU A 41 -10.27 3.24 0.58
C GLU A 41 -9.12 3.12 -0.41
N HIS A 42 -9.32 3.65 -1.62
CA HIS A 42 -8.32 3.69 -2.68
C HIS A 42 -7.85 5.13 -2.91
N VAL A 43 -6.53 5.34 -2.86
CA VAL A 43 -5.90 6.65 -3.08
C VAL A 43 -4.82 6.54 -4.15
N GLY A 44 -5.04 7.21 -5.29
CA GLY A 44 -4.05 7.37 -6.34
C GLY A 44 -3.06 8.50 -6.05
N LEU A 45 -1.77 8.24 -6.19
CA LEU A 45 -0.69 9.21 -6.04
C LEU A 45 -0.20 9.70 -7.41
N ALA A 46 0.26 10.95 -7.48
CA ALA A 46 0.75 11.57 -8.71
C ALA A 46 1.99 10.88 -9.33
N THR A 47 2.65 9.99 -8.59
CA THR A 47 3.78 9.18 -9.10
C THR A 47 3.34 7.89 -9.79
N GLY A 48 2.05 7.64 -9.94
CA GLY A 48 1.55 6.37 -10.47
C GLY A 48 1.61 5.23 -9.44
N LEU A 49 1.54 5.55 -8.15
CA LEU A 49 1.35 4.55 -7.09
C LEU A 49 -0.09 4.60 -6.62
N HIS A 50 -0.65 3.44 -6.30
CA HIS A 50 -1.98 3.29 -5.73
C HIS A 50 -1.87 2.77 -4.30
N LEU A 51 -2.56 3.41 -3.37
CA LEU A 51 -2.66 3.02 -1.98
C LEU A 51 -4.04 2.43 -1.70
N TRP A 52 -4.06 1.34 -0.96
CA TRP A 52 -5.27 0.66 -0.52
C TRP A 52 -5.24 0.53 0.99
N LEU A 53 -6.28 1.06 1.63
CA LEU A 53 -6.36 1.28 3.07
C LEU A 53 -7.68 0.70 3.58
N ASN A 54 -7.74 0.34 4.87
CA ASN A 54 -9.01 0.08 5.53
C ASN A 54 -9.72 1.42 5.82
N GLU A 55 -10.84 1.69 5.14
CA GLU A 55 -11.64 2.92 5.33
C GLU A 55 -12.16 3.04 6.78
N GLU A 56 -12.46 1.90 7.41
CA GLU A 56 -13.01 1.81 8.75
C GLU A 56 -11.93 1.74 9.84
N GLY A 57 -10.66 1.75 9.45
CA GLY A 57 -9.52 1.52 10.34
C GLY A 57 -9.33 2.63 11.39
N ILE A 58 -9.84 3.84 11.12
CA ILE A 58 -9.68 5.01 12.00
C ILE A 58 -10.35 4.73 13.36
N GLY A 59 -9.54 4.62 14.40
CA GLY A 59 -10.00 4.38 15.78
C GLY A 59 -10.31 2.91 16.12
N GLN A 60 -10.25 2.00 15.14
CA GLN A 60 -10.44 0.56 15.37
C GLN A 60 -9.13 -0.23 15.30
N ALA A 61 -8.23 0.15 14.40
CA ALA A 61 -6.92 -0.48 14.24
C ALA A 61 -5.82 0.39 14.90
N PRO A 62 -4.73 -0.22 15.40
CA PRO A 62 -3.57 0.50 15.86
C PRO A 62 -2.97 1.34 14.72
N ARG A 63 -2.33 2.44 15.11
CA ARG A 63 -1.63 3.31 14.17
C ARG A 63 -0.46 2.57 13.54
N ASN A 64 -0.37 2.60 12.22
CA ASN A 64 0.76 2.10 11.47
C ASN A 64 1.76 3.24 11.20
N PHE A 65 2.80 3.30 12.03
CA PHE A 65 3.79 4.38 11.96
C PHE A 65 4.55 4.43 10.64
N LEU A 66 4.93 3.26 10.11
CA LEU A 66 5.66 3.20 8.85
C LEU A 66 4.78 3.65 7.68
N ALA A 67 3.56 3.13 7.58
CA ALA A 67 2.61 3.53 6.55
C ALA A 67 2.27 5.03 6.65
N THR A 68 2.04 5.52 7.87
CA THR A 68 1.80 6.96 8.12
C THR A 68 2.99 7.80 7.62
N ARG A 69 4.21 7.46 8.01
CA ARG A 69 5.41 8.19 7.58
C ARG A 69 5.62 8.13 6.08
N PHE A 70 5.39 6.97 5.47
CA PHE A 70 5.48 6.81 4.03
C PHE A 70 4.52 7.77 3.31
N VAL A 71 3.24 7.75 3.66
CA VAL A 71 2.22 8.60 3.06
C VAL A 71 2.48 10.08 3.29
N GLN A 72 2.98 10.45 4.48
CA GLN A 72 3.32 11.84 4.82
C GLN A 72 4.60 12.34 4.13
N SER A 73 5.55 11.45 3.83
CA SER A 73 6.82 11.80 3.18
C SER A 73 6.69 11.89 1.66
N PHE A 74 5.57 11.44 1.11
CA PHE A 74 5.39 11.34 -0.33
C PHE A 74 5.08 12.71 -0.96
N PRO A 75 5.62 13.04 -2.15
CA PRO A 75 5.25 14.26 -2.87
C PRO A 75 3.75 14.30 -3.19
N GLY A 76 3.05 15.32 -2.67
CA GLY A 76 1.58 15.40 -2.77
C GLY A 76 0.83 14.56 -1.72
N GLY A 77 1.55 13.90 -0.81
CA GLY A 77 0.99 13.23 0.35
C GLY A 77 0.29 14.21 1.29
N GLN A 78 -0.62 13.69 2.11
CA GLN A 78 -1.36 14.48 3.10
C GLN A 78 -0.58 14.51 4.42
N PRO A 79 0.00 15.66 4.84
CA PRO A 79 0.85 15.72 6.04
C PRO A 79 0.14 15.36 7.34
N GLY A 80 -1.19 15.47 7.36
CA GLY A 80 -2.04 15.13 8.51
C GLY A 80 -2.63 13.73 8.47
N LEU A 81 -2.48 12.99 7.36
CA LEU A 81 -3.09 11.66 7.23
C LEU A 81 -2.35 10.67 8.14
N VAL A 82 -3.12 10.01 8.99
CA VAL A 82 -2.64 8.95 9.88
C VAL A 82 -3.21 7.64 9.38
N VAL A 83 -2.33 6.70 9.07
CA VAL A 83 -2.73 5.37 8.61
C VAL A 83 -2.91 4.44 9.80
N HIS A 84 -4.03 3.74 9.83
CA HIS A 84 -4.35 2.72 10.82
C HIS A 84 -4.44 1.35 10.13
N GLY A 85 -3.90 0.30 10.76
CA GLY A 85 -3.88 -1.03 10.16
C GLY A 85 -2.88 -1.18 9.00
N PRO A 86 -3.01 -2.24 8.18
CA PRO A 86 -2.12 -2.47 7.04
C PRO A 86 -2.35 -1.48 5.89
N LEU A 87 -1.35 -1.30 5.04
CA LEU A 87 -1.40 -0.51 3.81
C LEU A 87 -0.89 -1.36 2.64
N LEU A 88 -1.69 -1.51 1.59
CA LEU A 88 -1.28 -2.17 0.35
C LEU A 88 -0.92 -1.10 -0.70
N ILE A 89 0.19 -1.31 -1.38
CA ILE A 89 0.74 -0.42 -2.42
C ILE A 89 0.87 -1.21 -3.72
N THR A 90 0.26 -0.68 -4.77
CA THR A 90 0.29 -1.22 -6.13
C THR A 90 0.75 -0.17 -7.14
N GLY A 91 1.04 -0.59 -8.36
CA GLY A 91 1.22 0.32 -9.48
C GLY A 91 -0.12 0.89 -9.96
N HIS A 92 -0.03 1.98 -10.72
CA HIS A 92 -1.15 2.62 -11.40
C HIS A 92 -1.22 2.15 -12.85
N GLY A 93 -2.39 1.64 -13.25
CA GLY A 93 -2.83 1.58 -14.64
C GLY A 93 -4.02 2.50 -14.86
N ASP A 94 -4.27 2.90 -16.11
CA ASP A 94 -5.33 3.85 -16.48
C ASP A 94 -6.74 3.36 -16.08
N GLU A 95 -7.00 2.05 -16.14
CA GLU A 95 -8.31 1.45 -15.85
C GLU A 95 -8.25 0.26 -14.88
N HIS A 96 -7.04 -0.20 -14.53
CA HIS A 96 -6.83 -1.43 -13.75
C HIS A 96 -5.67 -1.29 -12.76
N VAL A 97 -5.63 -2.20 -11.79
CA VAL A 97 -4.48 -2.32 -10.89
C VAL A 97 -3.35 -3.02 -11.61
N GLU A 98 -2.17 -2.41 -11.56
CA GLU A 98 -0.97 -2.93 -12.19
C GLU A 98 0.08 -3.33 -11.15
N PRO A 99 0.91 -4.34 -11.46
CA PRO A 99 2.10 -4.61 -10.67
C PRO A 99 3.04 -3.39 -10.72
N LEU A 100 3.76 -3.16 -9.63
CA LEU A 100 4.89 -2.25 -9.63
C LEU A 100 5.92 -2.76 -10.65
N ASP A 101 6.48 -1.85 -11.45
CA ASP A 101 7.63 -2.21 -12.28
C ASP A 101 8.77 -2.76 -11.39
N GLY A 102 9.56 -3.68 -11.91
CA GLY A 102 10.61 -4.33 -11.11
C GLY A 102 11.62 -3.33 -10.53
N SER A 103 11.89 -2.22 -11.22
CA SER A 103 12.78 -1.18 -10.72
C SER A 103 12.10 -0.33 -9.63
N ASP A 104 10.85 0.07 -9.84
CA ASP A 104 10.05 0.84 -8.88
C ASP A 104 9.80 0.04 -7.60
N TYR A 105 9.45 -1.25 -7.73
CA TYR A 105 9.29 -2.16 -6.61
C TYR A 105 10.56 -2.21 -5.75
N ARG A 106 11.73 -2.40 -6.36
CA ARG A 106 13.00 -2.49 -5.61
C ARG A 106 13.32 -1.16 -4.92
N ALA A 107 13.16 -0.04 -5.61
CA ALA A 107 13.41 1.27 -5.06
C ALA A 107 12.49 1.57 -3.87
N LEU A 108 11.19 1.30 -4.04
CA LEU A 108 10.17 1.53 -3.01
C LEU A 108 10.37 0.60 -1.81
N ALA A 109 10.59 -0.70 -2.04
CA ALA A 109 10.82 -1.66 -0.96
C ALA A 109 12.09 -1.31 -0.16
N MET A 110 13.15 -0.82 -0.82
CA MET A 110 14.34 -0.34 -0.14
C MET A 110 14.06 0.90 0.71
N ALA A 111 13.38 1.90 0.14
CA ALA A 111 13.02 3.13 0.85
C ALA A 111 12.15 2.85 2.09
N LEU A 112 11.15 1.98 1.97
CA LEU A 112 10.29 1.57 3.09
C LEU A 112 11.07 0.84 4.19
N ARG A 113 12.02 -0.03 3.83
CA ARG A 113 12.86 -0.72 4.80
C ARG A 113 13.82 0.22 5.52
N GLU A 114 14.35 1.23 4.84
CA GLU A 114 15.17 2.25 5.51
C GLU A 114 14.31 3.12 6.45
N LEU A 115 13.09 3.50 6.04
CA LEU A 115 12.15 4.20 6.92
C LEU A 115 11.80 3.37 8.17
N ALA A 116 11.62 2.05 8.03
CA ALA A 116 11.30 1.16 9.14
C ALA A 116 12.42 1.05 10.19
N ARG A 117 13.69 1.28 9.82
CA ARG A 117 14.84 1.22 10.72
C ARG A 117 15.03 2.48 11.57
N HIS A 118 14.38 3.58 11.19
CA HIS A 118 14.49 4.87 11.86
C HIS A 118 13.11 5.36 12.30
N PRO A 119 12.42 4.67 13.23
CA PRO A 119 11.05 4.98 13.63
C PRO A 119 10.85 6.41 14.13
#